data_AF-A0A1I2MVB5-F1
#
_entry.id   AF-A0A1I2MVB5-F1
#
_cell.length_a   1.000
_cell.length_b   1.000
_cell.length_c   1.000
_cell.angle_alpha   90.00
_cell.angle_beta   90.00
_cell.angle_gamma   90.00
#
_symmetry.space_group_name_H-M   'P 1'
#
loop_
_entity.id
_entity.type
_entity.pdbx_description
1 polymer ?
#
loop_
_entity_poly.entity_id
_entity_poly.type
_entity_poly.pdbx_seq_one_letter_code
_entity_poly.pdbx_strand_id
1 'polypeptide(L)' 'YLHAKYQRLKFRRGSKKARVAIARTLLVIVYHLLTKREMYKEQGANHYNQQALEAKKQKAIKSLQRLGFVVDLSPQSA' A
#
# COMPACT_ATOMS: atom_id res chain seq x y z
N TYR A 1 5.51 -1.73 -9.99
CA TYR A 1 4.65 -0.85 -9.14
C TYR A 1 4.60 0.62 -9.63
N LEU A 2 5.74 1.27 -9.86
CA LEU A 2 5.82 2.69 -10.24
C LEU A 2 5.08 3.02 -11.55
N HIS A 3 5.15 2.15 -12.57
CA HIS A 3 4.41 2.32 -13.82
C HIS A 3 2.89 2.34 -13.59
N ALA A 4 2.34 1.36 -12.85
CA ALA A 4 0.91 1.33 -12.53
C ALA A 4 0.48 2.54 -11.69
N LYS A 5 1.32 2.98 -10.74
CA LYS A 5 1.09 4.21 -9.95
C LYS A 5 1.08 5.45 -10.85
N TYR A 6 1.99 5.52 -11.82
CA TYR A 6 2.03 6.59 -12.82
C TYR A 6 0.77 6.61 -13.67
N GLN A 7 0.30 5.48 -14.19
CA GLN A 7 -0.90 5.43 -15.03
C GLN A 7 -2.15 5.89 -14.27
N ARG A 8 -2.34 5.44 -13.02
CA ARG A 8 -3.47 5.91 -12.17
C ARG A 8 -3.39 7.41 -11.90
N LEU A 9 -2.21 7.93 -11.62
CA LEU A 9 -1.99 9.36 -11.38
C LEU A 9 -2.17 10.20 -12.65
N LYS A 10 -1.70 9.69 -13.79
CA LYS A 10 -1.85 10.32 -15.10
C LYS A 10 -3.33 10.44 -15.46
N PHE A 11 -4.10 9.37 -15.28
CA PHE A 11 -5.54 9.36 -15.53
C PHE A 11 -6.28 10.37 -14.64
N ARG A 12 -5.94 10.46 -13.35
CA ARG A 12 -6.64 11.34 -12.39
C ARG A 12 -6.19 12.81 -12.41
N ARG A 13 -4.91 13.09 -12.69
CA ARG A 13 -4.29 14.42 -12.44
C ARG A 13 -3.46 14.96 -13.60
N GLY A 14 -3.37 14.24 -14.71
CA GLY A 14 -2.55 14.60 -15.86
C GLY A 14 -1.07 14.26 -15.71
N SER A 15 -0.37 14.19 -16.84
CA SER A 15 1.02 13.70 -16.95
C SER A 15 2.03 14.54 -16.16
N LYS A 16 1.89 15.86 -16.12
CA LYS A 16 2.79 16.77 -15.38
C LYS A 16 2.79 16.47 -13.88
N LYS A 17 1.61 16.42 -13.26
CA LYS A 17 1.46 16.13 -11.82
C LYS A 17 1.83 14.68 -11.49
N ALA A 18 1.56 13.75 -12.40
CA ALA A 18 1.94 12.34 -12.23
C ALA A 18 3.47 12.16 -12.16
N ARG A 19 4.25 12.84 -13.00
CA ARG A 19 5.72 12.77 -12.97
C ARG A 19 6.30 13.24 -11.64
N VAL A 20 5.86 14.38 -11.13
CA VAL A 20 6.33 14.92 -9.84
C VAL A 20 6.00 13.97 -8.68
N ALA A 21 4.80 13.40 -8.67
CA ALA A 21 4.40 12.44 -7.64
C ALA A 21 5.23 11.13 -7.68
N ILE A 22 5.63 10.69 -8.87
CA ILE A 22 6.53 9.54 -9.04
C ILE A 22 7.95 9.89 -8.61
N ALA A 23 8.46 11.08 -8.96
CA ALA A 23 9.78 11.56 -8.54
C ALA A 23 9.92 11.58 -7.00
N ARG A 24 8.91 12.08 -6.27
CA ARG A 24 8.89 12.01 -4.80
C ARG A 24 8.98 10.56 -4.29
N THR A 25 8.29 9.63 -4.95
CA THR A 25 8.32 8.21 -4.56
C THR A 25 9.71 7.61 -4.78
N LEU A 26 10.35 7.93 -5.91
CA LEU A 26 11.72 7.51 -6.22
C LEU A 26 12.73 8.07 -5.20
N LEU A 27 12.60 9.34 -4.82
CA LEU A 27 13.50 9.99 -3.86
C LEU A 27 13.44 9.31 -2.49
N VAL A 28 12.25 8.95 -2.02
CA VAL A 28 12.08 8.19 -0.76
C VAL A 28 12.71 6.81 -0.85
N ILE A 29 12.58 6.12 -1.99
CA ILE A 29 13.22 4.82 -2.21
C ILE A 29 14.75 4.95 -2.14
N VAL A 30 15.31 5.93 -2.84
CA VAL A 30 16.76 6.21 -2.84
C VAL A 30 17.24 6.58 -1.44
N TYR A 31 16.51 7.42 -0.71
CA TYR A 31 16.84 7.76 0.67
C TYR A 31 16.92 6.52 1.56
N HIS A 32 15.93 5.62 1.49
CA HIS A 32 15.95 4.40 2.28
C HIS A 32 17.08 3.46 1.88
N LEU A 33 17.38 3.33 0.59
CA LEU A 33 18.51 2.56 0.07
C LEU A 33 19.85 3.05 0.61
N LEU A 34 20.06 4.36 0.58
CA LEU A 34 21.31 4.98 1.04
C LEU A 34 21.45 4.93 2.56
N THR A 35 20.35 5.15 3.29
CA THR A 35 20.38 5.31 4.76
C THR A 35 20.40 3.97 5.48
N LYS A 36 19.62 2.99 5.01
CA LYS A 36 19.45 1.72 5.73
C LYS A 36 20.40 0.63 5.27
N ARG A 37 21.08 0.79 4.11
CA ARG A 37 21.89 -0.26 3.44
C ARG A 37 21.18 -1.63 3.34
N GLU A 38 19.86 -1.64 3.49
CA GLU A 38 19.04 -2.81 3.27
C GLU A 38 18.83 -2.93 1.76
N MET A 39 19.05 -4.13 1.23
CA MET A 39 18.74 -4.43 -0.17
C MET A 39 17.31 -3.96 -0.45
N TYR A 40 17.12 -3.14 -1.49
CA TYR A 40 15.77 -2.81 -1.98
C TYR A 40 15.14 -4.10 -2.49
N LYS A 41 14.55 -4.87 -1.58
CA LYS A 41 13.47 -5.77 -1.93
C LYS A 41 12.44 -4.85 -2.54
N GLU A 42 12.17 -5.03 -3.83
CA GLU A 42 10.97 -4.46 -4.42
C GLU A 42 9.86 -4.77 -3.43
N GLN A 43 9.41 -3.74 -2.71
CA GLN A 43 8.11 -3.74 -2.08
C GLN A 43 7.12 -3.70 -3.26
N GLY A 44 7.14 -4.78 -4.04
CA GLY A 44 6.20 -5.09 -5.09
C GLY A 44 4.81 -5.07 -4.47
N ALA A 45 3.80 -5.21 -5.31
CA ALA A 45 2.39 -5.05 -4.95
C ALA A 45 2.00 -5.63 -3.56
N ASN A 46 2.68 -6.68 -3.10
CA ASN A 46 2.55 -7.35 -1.82
C ASN A 46 2.74 -6.48 -0.56
N HIS A 47 3.69 -5.53 -0.50
CA HIS A 47 3.89 -4.72 0.72
C HIS A 47 2.79 -3.66 0.89
N TYR A 48 2.36 -3.03 -0.21
CA TYR A 48 1.19 -2.15 -0.19
C TYR A 48 -0.10 -2.95 0.08
N ASN A 49 -0.13 -4.21 -0.36
CA ASN A 49 -1.23 -5.11 -0.06
C ASN A 49 -1.31 -5.43 1.43
N GLN A 50 -0.22 -5.57 2.19
CA GLN A 50 -0.31 -5.87 3.62
C GLN A 50 -1.03 -4.77 4.42
N GLN A 51 -0.64 -3.51 4.27
CA GLN A 51 -1.34 -2.40 4.95
C GLN A 51 -2.78 -2.22 4.44
N ALA A 52 -3.01 -2.40 3.14
CA ALA A 52 -4.35 -2.35 2.58
C ALA A 52 -5.22 -3.54 3.02
N LEU A 53 -4.63 -4.71 3.23
CA LEU A 53 -5.26 -5.93 3.72
C LEU A 53 -5.64 -5.76 5.19
N GLU A 54 -4.74 -5.23 6.02
CA GLU A 54 -5.03 -4.89 7.41
C GLU A 54 -6.15 -3.85 7.51
N ALA A 55 -6.12 -2.79 6.68
CA ALA A 55 -7.19 -1.81 6.63
C ALA A 55 -8.53 -2.43 6.18
N LYS A 56 -8.51 -3.34 5.20
CA LYS A 56 -9.70 -4.09 4.77
C LYS A 56 -10.23 -5.01 5.87
N LYS A 57 -9.34 -5.72 6.56
CA LYS A 57 -9.66 -6.61 7.69
C LYS A 57 -10.33 -5.80 8.80
N GLN A 58 -9.74 -4.68 9.22
CA GLN A 58 -10.35 -3.80 10.23
C GLN A 58 -11.70 -3.24 9.79
N LYS A 59 -11.86 -2.86 8.52
CA LYS A 59 -13.14 -2.39 8.00
C LYS A 59 -14.21 -3.49 8.06
N ALA A 60 -13.86 -4.72 7.72
CA ALA A 60 -14.77 -5.87 7.79
C ALA A 60 -15.18 -6.17 9.25
N ILE A 61 -14.22 -6.18 10.19
CA ILE A 61 -14.52 -6.34 11.63
C ILE A 61 -15.50 -5.27 12.10
N LYS A 62 -15.22 -3.99 11.80
CA LYS A 62 -16.09 -2.87 12.20
C LYS A 62 -17.49 -2.97 11.61
N SER A 63 -17.62 -3.47 10.38
CA SER A 63 -18.93 -3.70 9.75
C SER A 63 -19.71 -4.81 10.46
N LEU A 64 -19.06 -5.91 10.84
CA LEU A 64 -19.70 -7.01 11.57
C LEU A 64 -20.09 -6.60 12.99
N GLN A 65 -19.24 -5.86 13.69
CA GLN A 65 -19.56 -5.29 15.01
C GLN A 65 -20.76 -4.33 14.94
N ARG A 66 -20.86 -3.51 13.88
CA ARG A 66 -22.03 -2.64 13.67
C ARG A 66 -23.34 -3.38 13.48
N LEU A 67 -23.29 -4.63 13.03
CA LEU A 67 -24.46 -5.49 12.86
C LEU A 67 -24.81 -6.26 14.14
N GLY A 68 -24.09 -6.03 15.25
CA GLY A 68 -24.34 -6.67 16.54
C GLY A 68 -23.62 -8.01 16.74
N PHE A 69 -22.71 -8.39 15.83
CA PHE A 69 -21.94 -9.63 15.97
C PHE A 69 -20.67 -9.42 16.79
N VAL A 70 -20.39 -10.36 17.69
CA VAL A 70 -19.08 -10.50 18.34
C VAL A 70 -18.13 -11.16 17.34
N VAL A 71 -17.00 -10.51 17.04
CA VAL A 71 -16.05 -10.96 16.02
C VAL A 71 -14.81 -11.52 16.70
N ASP A 72 -14.72 -12.85 16.74
CA ASP A 72 -13.50 -13.57 17.13
C ASP A 72 -12.72 -13.99 15.89
N LEU A 73 -11.51 -13.45 15.75
CA LEU A 73 -10.60 -13.81 14.66
C LEU A 73 -9.63 -14.88 15.15
N SER A 74 -9.95 -16.14 14.87
CA SER A 74 -8.96 -17.21 14.99
C SER A 74 -8.14 -17.31 13.70
N PRO A 75 -6.80 -17.38 13.76
CA PRO A 75 -6.00 -17.71 12.58
C PRO A 75 -6.42 -19.10 12.10
N GLN A 76 -6.90 -19.19 10.86
CA GLN A 76 -7.18 -20.47 10.26
C GLN A 76 -5.84 -21.19 10.07
N SER A 77 -5.59 -22.20 10.89
CA SER A 77 -4.44 -23.11 10.77
C SER A 77 -4.44 -23.69 9.35
N ALA A 78 -3.35 -23.46 8.62
CA ALA A 78 -3.05 -24.15 7.38
C ALA A 78 -2.38 -25.49 7.70
#